data_AF-A0A804MIL3-F1
#
_entry.id   AF-A0A804MIL3-F1
#
_cell.length_a   1.000
_cell.length_b   1.000
_cell.length_c   1.000
_cell.angle_alpha   90.00
_cell.angle_beta   90.00
_cell.angle_gamma   90.00
#
_symmetry.space_group_name_H-M   'P 1'
#
loop_
_entity.id
_entity.type
_entity.pdbx_description
1 polymer ?
#
loop_
_entity_poly.entity_id
_entity_poly.type
_entity_poly.pdbx_seq_one_letter_code
_entity_poly.pdbx_strand_id
1 'polypeptide(L)'
;MDRLLTEGVDQDEKKSIVENMIKLVDLYYAALDGHKVDVDRHLRVKAYPHFMEKKGFESYHSSSILGRIYDETEEIIAQQCDEQIQITTLACFSEVESTPECTSLWEHRYQEYLTKSRGLFDLGKEEKNDEFQKLYQHYKHVSHRISPVLPD
;
A
#
# COMPACT_ATOMS: atom_id res chain seq x y z
N MET A 1 25.44 6.16 -2.25
CA MET A 1 24.87 6.36 -0.90
C MET A 1 25.32 5.28 0.06
N ASP A 2 25.09 4.00 -0.24
CA ASP A 2 25.47 2.88 0.64
C ASP A 2 26.94 2.93 1.13
N ARG A 3 27.88 3.05 0.19
CA ARG A 3 29.31 3.16 0.48
C ARG A 3 29.70 4.41 1.29
N LEU A 4 28.93 5.50 1.22
CA LEU A 4 29.14 6.68 2.06
C LEU A 4 28.89 6.39 3.54
N LEU A 5 27.94 5.47 3.80
CA LEU A 5 27.50 5.04 5.13
C LEU A 5 28.27 3.81 5.64
N THR A 6 29.26 3.33 4.89
CA THR A 6 30.10 2.20 5.30
C THR A 6 31.22 2.68 6.22
N GLU A 7 31.41 1.98 7.34
CA GLU A 7 32.51 2.25 8.27
C GLU A 7 33.86 1.95 7.62
N GLY A 8 34.88 2.78 7.89
CA GLY A 8 36.23 2.61 7.35
C GLY A 8 36.50 3.24 5.98
N VAL A 9 35.51 3.88 5.36
CA VAL A 9 35.73 4.64 4.12
C VAL A 9 36.51 5.93 4.41
N ASP A 10 37.58 6.14 3.65
CA ASP A 10 38.47 7.29 3.78
C ASP A 10 37.74 8.62 3.48
N GLN A 11 38.18 9.71 4.10
CA GLN A 11 37.55 11.02 3.95
C GLN A 11 37.61 11.53 2.50
N ASP A 12 38.68 11.24 1.76
CA ASP A 12 38.80 11.68 0.37
C ASP A 12 37.89 10.85 -0.55
N GLU A 13 37.74 9.55 -0.28
CA GLU A 13 36.73 8.73 -0.94
C GLU A 13 35.32 9.26 -0.66
N LYS A 14 34.99 9.59 0.59
CA LYS A 14 33.69 10.20 0.94
C LYS A 14 33.42 11.50 0.20
N LYS A 15 34.40 12.40 0.10
CA LYS A 15 34.28 13.64 -0.68
C LYS A 15 33.99 13.35 -2.15
N SER A 16 34.71 12.42 -2.76
CA SER A 16 34.48 12.04 -4.17
C SER A 16 33.09 11.43 -4.39
N ILE A 17 32.60 10.64 -3.43
CA ILE A 17 31.24 10.07 -3.47
C ILE A 17 30.20 11.20 -3.41
N VAL A 18 30.36 12.17 -2.50
CA VAL A 18 29.46 13.32 -2.37
C VAL A 18 29.46 14.17 -3.64
N GLU A 19 30.62 14.43 -4.24
CA GLU A 19 30.72 15.16 -5.50
C GLU A 19 29.99 14.45 -6.64
N ASN A 20 30.16 13.12 -6.74
CA ASN A 20 29.42 12.31 -7.72
C ASN A 20 27.91 12.31 -7.45
N MET A 21 27.49 12.34 -6.19
CA MET A 21 26.07 12.46 -5.83
C MET A 21 25.48 13.79 -6.29
N ILE A 22 26.19 14.90 -6.11
CA ILE A 22 25.74 16.23 -6.59
C ILE A 22 25.59 16.21 -8.11
N LYS A 23 26.60 15.72 -8.86
CA LYS A 23 26.53 15.60 -10.33
C LYS A 23 25.34 14.76 -10.79
N LEU A 24 25.04 13.65 -10.11
CA LEU A 24 23.89 12.81 -10.40
C LEU A 24 22.55 13.52 -10.13
N VAL A 25 22.47 14.33 -9.07
CA VAL A 25 21.30 15.15 -8.76
C VAL A 25 21.08 16.22 -9.83
N ASP A 26 22.14 16.91 -10.27
CA ASP A 26 22.06 17.90 -11.34
C ASP A 26 21.59 17.27 -12.66
N LEU A 27 22.10 16.08 -13.00
CA LEU A 27 21.63 15.29 -14.15
C LEU A 27 20.17 14.88 -14.00
N TYR A 28 19.71 14.53 -12.79
CA TYR A 28 18.32 14.19 -12.55
C TYR A 28 17.38 15.37 -12.79
N TYR A 29 17.72 16.57 -12.30
CA TYR A 29 16.92 17.76 -12.57
C TYR A 29 16.95 18.16 -14.04
N ALA A 30 18.09 18.08 -14.71
CA ALA A 30 18.16 18.31 -16.15
C ALA A 30 17.27 17.34 -16.95
N ALA A 31 17.18 16.08 -16.51
CA ALA A 31 16.28 15.09 -17.11
C ALA A 31 14.80 15.43 -16.90
N LEU A 32 14.44 15.90 -15.69
CA LEU A 32 13.08 16.34 -15.37
C LEU A 32 12.64 17.54 -16.22
N ASP A 33 13.55 18.47 -16.51
CA ASP A 33 13.31 19.62 -17.39
C ASP A 33 13.20 19.23 -18.88
N GLY A 34 13.31 17.93 -19.21
CA GLY A 34 13.17 17.41 -20.56
C GLY A 34 14.45 17.43 -21.39
N HIS A 35 15.60 17.75 -20.79
CA HIS A 35 16.89 17.65 -21.47
C HIS A 35 17.29 16.19 -21.63
N LYS A 36 17.78 15.82 -22.82
CA LYS A 36 18.40 14.51 -23.03
C LYS A 36 19.71 14.47 -22.27
N VAL A 37 19.73 13.78 -21.13
CA VAL A 37 20.92 13.56 -20.34
C VAL A 37 21.62 12.26 -20.75
N ASP A 38 22.94 12.31 -20.86
CA ASP A 38 23.78 11.13 -20.91
C ASP A 38 24.54 11.00 -19.59
N VAL A 39 24.53 9.80 -19.02
CA VAL A 39 25.19 9.54 -17.74
C VAL A 39 26.59 9.01 -18.02
N ASP A 40 27.58 9.82 -17.64
CA ASP A 40 28.99 9.48 -17.77
C ASP A 40 29.34 8.12 -17.15
N ARG A 41 30.27 7.40 -17.79
CA ARG A 41 30.68 6.05 -17.35
C ARG A 41 31.20 6.01 -15.90
N HIS A 42 31.83 7.09 -15.42
CA HIS A 42 32.36 7.16 -14.06
C HIS A 42 31.28 7.40 -13.00
N LEU A 43 30.11 7.93 -13.39
CA LEU A 43 28.94 8.07 -12.51
C LEU A 43 28.10 6.79 -12.45
N ARG A 44 28.31 5.85 -13.38
CA ARG A 44 27.63 4.55 -13.37
C ARG A 44 28.26 3.62 -12.34
N VAL A 45 27.42 3.11 -11.45
CA VAL A 45 27.83 2.13 -10.44
C VAL A 45 28.00 0.76 -11.10
N LYS A 46 29.07 0.03 -10.72
CA LYS A 46 29.37 -1.31 -11.25
C LYS A 46 28.55 -2.42 -10.59
N ALA A 47 28.37 -2.34 -9.28
CA ALA A 47 27.64 -3.32 -8.48
C ALA A 47 26.68 -2.63 -7.51
N TYR A 48 25.52 -3.22 -7.27
CA TYR A 48 24.49 -2.68 -6.39
C TYR A 48 24.53 -3.36 -5.01
N PRO A 49 24.16 -2.67 -3.93
CA PRO A 49 23.94 -3.33 -2.64
C PRO A 49 22.91 -4.46 -2.77
N HIS A 50 23.06 -5.54 -2.01
CA HIS A 50 22.18 -6.70 -2.04
C HIS A 50 20.72 -6.35 -1.76
N PHE A 51 20.47 -5.45 -0.81
CA PHE A 51 19.13 -4.98 -0.44
C PHE A 51 18.36 -4.22 -1.53
N MET A 52 19.02 -3.84 -2.64
CA MET A 52 18.32 -3.22 -3.78
C MET A 52 17.66 -4.25 -4.72
N GLU A 53 17.94 -5.54 -4.55
CA GLU A 53 17.34 -6.66 -5.30
C GLU A 53 17.31 -6.46 -6.83
N LYS A 54 18.30 -5.73 -7.36
CA LYS A 54 18.31 -5.35 -8.78
C LYS A 54 18.68 -6.54 -9.66
N LYS A 55 17.67 -7.19 -10.23
CA LYS A 55 17.85 -8.33 -11.14
C LYS A 55 18.72 -7.96 -12.35
N GLY A 56 19.68 -8.82 -12.69
CA GLY A 56 20.55 -8.69 -13.87
C GLY A 56 21.78 -7.80 -13.69
N PHE A 57 22.09 -7.36 -12.46
CA PHE A 57 23.31 -6.62 -12.14
C PHE A 57 24.11 -7.36 -11.06
N GLU A 58 25.42 -7.15 -11.03
CA GLU A 58 26.27 -7.65 -9.94
C GLU A 58 25.82 -7.00 -8.62
N SER A 59 25.58 -7.83 -7.61
CA SER A 59 25.26 -7.37 -6.26
C SER A 59 26.45 -7.58 -5.32
N TYR A 60 26.66 -6.66 -4.37
CA TYR A 60 27.57 -6.85 -3.25
C TYR A 60 26.81 -6.85 -1.94
N HIS A 61 27.31 -7.60 -0.96
CA HIS A 61 26.74 -7.58 0.39
C HIS A 61 27.21 -6.31 1.11
N SER A 62 26.28 -5.43 1.46
CA SER A 62 26.58 -4.16 2.09
C SER A 62 26.88 -4.33 3.57
N SER A 63 28.01 -3.81 4.02
CA SER A 63 28.36 -3.67 5.44
C SER A 63 27.95 -2.31 6.02
N SER A 64 27.18 -1.51 5.27
CA SER A 64 26.64 -0.24 5.76
C SER A 64 25.49 -0.49 6.73
N ILE A 65 25.08 0.56 7.44
CA ILE A 65 23.88 0.50 8.29
C ILE A 65 22.62 0.06 7.52
N LEU A 66 22.51 0.41 6.23
CA LEU A 66 21.36 0.04 5.40
C LEU A 66 21.35 -1.46 5.09
N GLY A 67 22.53 -2.03 4.79
CA GLY A 67 22.68 -3.47 4.60
C GLY A 67 22.28 -4.24 5.85
N ARG A 68 22.79 -3.81 7.01
CA ARG A 68 22.49 -4.45 8.30
C ARG A 68 21.00 -4.39 8.67
N ILE A 69 20.35 -3.25 8.46
CA ILE A 69 18.91 -3.11 8.72
C ILE A 69 18.10 -4.06 7.83
N TYR A 70 18.49 -4.16 6.55
CA TYR A 70 17.83 -5.08 5.62
C TYR A 70 18.00 -6.53 6.06
N ASP A 71 19.23 -6.96 6.39
CA ASP A 71 19.51 -8.33 6.83
C ASP A 71 18.72 -8.69 8.10
N GLU A 72 18.69 -7.79 9.10
CA GLU A 72 17.92 -7.98 10.33
C GLU A 72 16.41 -8.05 10.05
N THR A 73 15.91 -7.23 9.12
CA THR A 73 14.50 -7.25 8.72
C THR A 73 14.13 -8.55 8.01
N GLU A 74 14.98 -9.01 7.09
CA GLU A 74 14.80 -10.30 6.39
C GLU A 74 14.84 -11.48 7.36
N GLU A 75 15.73 -11.46 8.36
CA GLU A 75 15.78 -12.48 9.42
C GLU A 75 14.48 -12.49 10.24
N ILE A 76 13.95 -11.32 10.62
CA ILE A 76 12.69 -11.20 11.36
C ILE A 76 11.52 -11.70 10.52
N ILE A 77 11.43 -11.30 9.25
CA ILE A 77 10.35 -11.73 8.34
C ILE A 77 10.42 -13.26 8.14
N ALA A 78 11.61 -13.82 7.97
CA ALA A 78 11.80 -15.26 7.84
C ALA A 78 11.36 -16.02 9.10
N GLN A 79 11.67 -15.49 10.29
CA GLN A 79 11.23 -16.06 11.57
C GLN A 79 9.71 -15.95 11.78
N GLN A 80 9.12 -14.82 11.40
CA GLN A 80 7.67 -14.57 11.57
C GLN A 80 6.83 -15.33 10.55
N CYS A 81 7.33 -15.63 9.35
CA CYS A 81 6.60 -16.44 8.38
C CYS A 81 6.30 -17.87 8.89
N ASP A 82 7.10 -18.41 9.81
CA ASP A 82 6.82 -19.69 10.47
C ASP A 82 5.69 -19.56 11.51
N GLU A 83 5.52 -18.39 12.11
CA GLU A 83 4.31 -18.07 12.86
C GLU A 83 3.21 -17.76 11.86
N GLN A 84 2.57 -18.82 11.35
CA GLN A 84 1.26 -18.76 10.70
C GLN A 84 0.45 -17.68 11.41
N ILE A 85 0.32 -16.49 10.80
CA ILE A 85 -0.51 -15.42 11.35
C ILE A 85 -1.89 -16.03 11.38
N GLN A 86 -2.29 -16.55 12.54
CA GLN A 86 -3.61 -17.10 12.72
C GLN A 86 -4.50 -15.87 12.71
N ILE A 87 -5.03 -15.54 11.52
CA ILE A 87 -6.15 -14.62 11.36
C ILE A 87 -7.31 -15.29 12.07
N THR A 88 -7.34 -15.14 13.38
CA THR A 88 -8.41 -15.64 14.22
C THR A 88 -9.54 -14.65 14.03
N THR A 89 -10.68 -15.13 13.55
CA THR A 89 -11.90 -14.34 13.56
C THR A 89 -12.17 -13.89 14.98
N LEU A 90 -12.40 -12.59 15.20
CA LEU A 90 -12.85 -12.11 16.52
C LEU A 90 -14.12 -12.87 16.90
N ALA A 91 -14.26 -13.22 18.19
CA ALA A 91 -15.41 -13.96 18.70
C ALA A 91 -16.76 -13.33 18.30
N CYS A 92 -16.79 -11.99 18.16
CA CYS A 92 -17.94 -11.23 17.69
C CYS A 92 -18.45 -11.62 16.29
N PHE A 93 -17.63 -12.28 15.46
CA PHE A 93 -18.05 -12.83 14.15
C PHE A 93 -18.52 -14.29 14.22
N SER A 94 -18.32 -14.99 15.35
CA SER A 94 -18.77 -16.36 15.57
C SER A 94 -19.95 -16.48 16.55
N GLU A 95 -20.19 -15.47 17.39
CA GLU A 95 -21.18 -15.53 18.48
C GLU A 95 -22.65 -15.54 18.00
N VAL A 96 -22.93 -14.99 16.81
CA VAL A 96 -24.29 -14.90 16.28
C VAL A 96 -24.32 -15.52 14.89
N GLU A 97 -24.65 -16.81 14.81
CA GLU A 97 -25.14 -17.37 13.55
C GLU A 97 -26.38 -16.57 13.15
N SER A 98 -26.30 -15.86 12.02
CA SER A 98 -27.45 -15.15 11.47
C SER A 98 -28.58 -16.15 11.29
N THR A 99 -29.69 -15.93 11.99
CA THR A 99 -30.90 -16.73 11.79
C THR A 99 -31.28 -16.71 10.30
N PRO A 100 -31.68 -17.84 9.69
CA PRO A 100 -32.04 -17.88 8.28
C PRO A 100 -33.15 -16.86 7.93
N GLU A 101 -33.99 -16.50 8.91
CA GLU A 101 -34.99 -15.45 8.80
C GLU A 101 -34.35 -14.07 8.60
N CYS A 102 -33.34 -13.69 9.39
CA CYS A 102 -32.58 -12.44 9.19
C CYS A 102 -31.93 -12.41 7.81
N THR A 103 -31.31 -13.51 7.38
CA THR A 103 -30.67 -13.62 6.06
C THR A 103 -31.68 -13.39 4.93
N SER A 104 -32.85 -14.06 4.99
CA SER A 104 -33.92 -13.89 4.00
C SER A 104 -34.52 -12.47 4.00
N LEU A 105 -34.65 -11.85 5.18
CA LEU A 105 -35.16 -10.49 5.32
C LEU A 105 -34.20 -9.49 4.65
N TRP A 106 -32.91 -9.63 4.90
CA TRP A 106 -31.88 -8.79 4.28
C TRP A 106 -31.76 -8.99 2.78
N GLU A 107 -31.84 -10.24 2.32
CA GLU A 107 -31.87 -10.54 0.88
C GLU A 107 -33.08 -9.89 0.20
N HIS A 108 -34.28 -9.99 0.80
CA HIS A 108 -35.47 -9.34 0.26
C HIS A 108 -35.33 -7.80 0.22
N ARG A 109 -34.82 -7.19 1.29
CA ARG A 109 -34.58 -5.73 1.33
C ARG A 109 -33.52 -5.28 0.33
N TYR A 110 -32.50 -6.09 0.11
CA TYR A 110 -31.48 -5.82 -0.89
C TYR A 110 -32.06 -5.87 -2.31
N GLN A 111 -32.93 -6.84 -2.61
CA GLN A 111 -33.66 -6.90 -3.88
C GLN A 111 -34.62 -5.71 -4.07
N GLU A 112 -35.30 -5.29 -3.00
CA GLU A 112 -36.14 -4.09 -3.00
C GLU A 112 -35.31 -2.83 -3.30
N TYR A 113 -34.12 -2.70 -2.70
CA TYR A 113 -33.18 -1.61 -2.95
C TYR A 113 -32.75 -1.58 -4.41
N LEU A 114 -32.33 -2.73 -4.96
CA LEU A 114 -31.92 -2.85 -6.36
C LEU A 114 -33.04 -2.52 -7.34
N THR A 115 -34.27 -2.92 -7.03
CA THR A 115 -35.45 -2.61 -7.86
C THR A 115 -35.74 -1.12 -7.86
N LYS A 116 -35.71 -0.48 -6.68
CA LYS A 116 -35.88 0.98 -6.54
C LYS A 116 -34.75 1.72 -7.24
N SER A 117 -33.49 1.32 -7.07
CA SER A 117 -32.34 1.96 -7.71
C SER A 117 -32.38 1.81 -9.23
N ARG A 118 -32.90 0.69 -9.74
CA ARG A 118 -33.10 0.50 -11.19
C ARG A 118 -34.10 1.50 -11.78
N GLY A 119 -35.20 1.79 -11.07
CA GLY A 119 -36.18 2.80 -11.50
C GLY A 119 -35.64 4.24 -11.53
N LEU A 120 -34.52 4.50 -10.85
CA LEU A 120 -33.88 5.83 -10.82
C LEU A 120 -32.95 6.09 -12.00
N PHE A 121 -32.64 5.08 -12.85
CA PHE A 121 -31.79 5.31 -14.02
C PHE A 121 -32.48 6.12 -15.11
N ASP A 122 -33.81 6.14 -15.15
CA ASP A 122 -34.60 6.85 -16.16
C ASP A 122 -34.73 8.36 -15.88
N LEU A 123 -34.22 8.85 -14.75
CA LEU A 123 -34.28 10.25 -14.33
C LEU A 123 -33.12 11.10 -14.88
N GLY A 124 -33.32 12.42 -14.92
CA GLY A 124 -32.26 13.39 -15.25
C GLY A 124 -31.12 13.39 -14.22
N LYS A 125 -29.91 13.81 -14.61
CA LYS A 125 -28.70 13.70 -13.76
C LYS A 125 -28.82 14.30 -12.36
N GLU A 126 -29.43 15.48 -12.22
CA GLU A 126 -29.60 16.15 -10.92
C GLU A 126 -30.66 15.46 -10.06
N GLU A 127 -31.86 15.22 -10.61
CA GLU A 127 -32.93 14.47 -9.92
C GLU A 127 -32.49 13.07 -9.50
N LYS A 128 -31.69 12.40 -10.33
CA LYS A 128 -31.09 11.11 -10.03
C LYS A 128 -30.26 11.18 -8.75
N ASN A 129 -29.35 12.14 -8.63
CA ASN A 129 -28.48 12.23 -7.46
C ASN A 129 -29.28 12.44 -6.16
N ASP A 130 -30.28 13.32 -6.20
CA ASP A 130 -31.15 13.59 -5.05
C ASP A 130 -31.98 12.37 -4.64
N GLU A 131 -32.53 11.62 -5.60
CA GLU A 131 -33.28 10.40 -5.31
C GLU A 131 -32.39 9.26 -4.81
N PHE A 132 -31.17 9.10 -5.34
CA PHE A 132 -30.19 8.14 -4.82
C PHE A 132 -29.79 8.49 -3.38
N GLN A 133 -29.59 9.77 -3.07
CA GLN A 133 -29.31 10.25 -1.72
C GLN A 133 -30.47 9.91 -0.77
N LYS A 134 -31.72 10.16 -1.17
CA LYS A 134 -32.93 9.80 -0.38
C LYS A 134 -33.03 8.29 -0.16
N LEU A 135 -32.78 7.50 -1.20
CA LEU A 135 -32.81 6.04 -1.13
C LEU A 135 -31.74 5.52 -0.14
N TYR A 136 -30.53 6.05 -0.22
CA TYR A 136 -29.45 5.70 0.70
C TYR A 136 -29.81 6.01 2.16
N GLN A 137 -30.34 7.22 2.43
CA GLN A 137 -30.76 7.60 3.79
C GLN A 137 -31.90 6.71 4.31
N HIS A 138 -32.85 6.35 3.46
CA HIS A 138 -33.93 5.45 3.82
C HIS A 138 -33.40 4.08 4.28
N TYR A 139 -32.54 3.44 3.49
CA TYR A 139 -31.99 2.13 3.82
C TYR A 139 -30.98 2.16 4.96
N LYS A 140 -30.26 3.28 5.14
CA LYS A 140 -29.46 3.52 6.36
C LYS A 140 -30.34 3.49 7.61
N HIS A 141 -31.51 4.14 7.58
CA HIS A 141 -32.44 4.14 8.71
C HIS A 141 -33.08 2.78 8.94
N VAL A 142 -33.39 2.03 7.87
CA VAL A 142 -33.88 0.64 7.98
C VAL A 142 -32.82 -0.25 8.64
N SER A 143 -31.54 -0.08 8.29
CA SER A 143 -30.44 -0.83 8.90
C SER A 143 -30.31 -0.59 10.40
N HIS A 144 -30.38 0.68 10.83
CA HIS A 144 -30.38 1.03 12.25
C HIS A 144 -31.61 0.52 13.02
N ARG A 145 -32.76 0.35 12.37
CA ARG A 145 -33.97 -0.18 13.01
C ARG A 145 -33.95 -1.70 13.21
N ILE A 146 -33.20 -2.44 12.39
CA ILE A 146 -33.16 -3.91 12.44
C ILE A 146 -31.98 -4.40 13.27
N SER A 147 -30.86 -3.66 13.34
CA SER A 147 -29.79 -4.01 14.28
C SER A 147 -30.39 -4.00 15.69
N PRO A 148 -30.51 -5.15 16.38
CA PRO A 148 -30.74 -5.09 17.81
C PRO A 148 -29.57 -4.29 18.38
N VAL A 149 -29.90 -3.30 19.20
CA VAL A 149 -28.93 -2.53 19.96
C VAL A 149 -28.00 -3.54 20.62
N LEU A 150 -26.75 -3.60 20.16
CA LEU A 150 -25.68 -4.27 20.90
C LEU A 150 -25.67 -3.60 22.28
N PRO A 151 -25.79 -4.34 23.39
CA PRO A 151 -25.61 -3.73 24.70
C PRO A 151 -24.21 -3.09 24.78
N ASP A 152 -24.18 -1.90 25.39
CA ASP A 152 -23.05 -0.96 25.48
C ASP A 152 -21.67 -1.57 25.81
#